data_AF-A0A626M073-F1
#
_entry.id   AF-A0A626M073-F1
#
_cell.length_a   1.000
_cell.length_b   1.000
_cell.length_c   1.000
_cell.angle_alpha   90.00
_cell.angle_beta   90.00
_cell.angle_gamma   90.00
#
_symmetry.space_group_name_H-M   'P 1'
#
loop_
_entity.id
_entity.type
_entity.pdbx_description
1 polymer ?
#
loop_
_entity_poly.entity_id
_entity_poly.type
_entity_poly.pdbx_seq_one_letter_code
_entity_poly.pdbx_strand_id
1 'polypeptide(L)'
;LVPFFRALTKHLLNKLGIWKKKTIILGSGQNARGAYSALQSEEMMGFDVIAFFDTDASDAEINMLPVIKDTETIWDLNRTGDVHYILAYEYTELEKTHFWLRELSKHHCRSVTVVPSFRGLPLYNTDMSFIFSHEVMLLRIQNNLAKRSSRFLKRTFDIVCSIMILIIASPLMIYLWYKVTRDGGPAIYGHQRVGRHGKLFPCYKFRSMVMNSQEVLKELLANDPIARAEWEKDFKLKNDPRITAVGRFIRKTSLDELPQLFNVLKGDMSLVGPRPIVSDELERYCDDVDYYLMAKPGMTGLWQVSGRNDVDYDTRVYFDSWYVKNWTLWNDIAILFKTAKVVLRRDGAY
;
A
#
# COMPACT_ATOMS: atom_id res chain seq x y z
N LEU A 1 -12.82 -8.42 17.87
CA LEU A 1 -13.08 -9.73 18.52
C LEU A 1 -13.59 -10.78 17.52
N VAL A 2 -14.67 -10.51 16.77
CA VAL A 2 -15.21 -11.43 15.74
C VAL A 2 -14.19 -11.86 14.65
N PRO A 3 -13.34 -10.98 14.09
CA PRO A 3 -12.41 -11.37 13.03
C PRO A 3 -11.29 -12.29 13.53
N PHE A 4 -10.80 -12.02 14.75
CA PHE A 4 -9.74 -12.81 15.38
C PHE A 4 -10.24 -14.20 15.75
N PHE A 5 -11.45 -14.30 16.33
CA PHE A 5 -12.08 -15.59 16.63
C PHE A 5 -12.35 -16.37 15.33
N ARG A 6 -12.80 -15.72 14.26
CA ARG A 6 -12.99 -16.33 12.94
C ARG A 6 -11.68 -16.83 12.31
N ALA A 7 -10.58 -16.10 12.49
CA ALA A 7 -9.27 -16.54 12.01
C ALA A 7 -8.76 -17.75 12.81
N LEU A 8 -8.91 -17.72 14.13
CA LEU A 8 -8.51 -18.80 15.01
C LEU A 8 -9.31 -20.08 14.75
N THR A 9 -10.64 -19.99 14.56
CA THR A 9 -11.48 -21.14 14.22
C THR A 9 -11.11 -21.74 12.87
N LYS A 10 -10.89 -20.91 11.83
CA LYS A 10 -10.41 -21.39 10.53
C LYS A 10 -9.07 -22.11 10.64
N HIS A 11 -8.14 -21.57 11.42
CA HIS A 11 -6.83 -22.19 11.63
C HIS A 11 -6.94 -23.56 12.33
N LEU A 12 -7.79 -23.67 13.35
CA LEU A 12 -8.11 -24.95 14.01
C LEU A 12 -8.74 -25.96 13.04
N LEU A 13 -9.71 -25.53 12.23
CA LEU A 13 -10.39 -26.40 11.26
C LEU A 13 -9.45 -26.84 10.12
N ASN A 14 -8.50 -25.99 9.72
CA ASN A 14 -7.43 -26.34 8.78
C ASN A 14 -6.50 -27.41 9.37
N LYS A 15 -6.09 -27.27 10.64
CA LYS A 15 -5.24 -28.26 11.33
C LYS A 15 -5.94 -29.61 11.52
N LEU A 16 -7.26 -29.60 11.66
CA LEU A 16 -8.09 -30.80 11.76
C LEU A 16 -8.40 -31.44 10.39
N GLY A 17 -8.00 -30.82 9.27
CA GLY A 17 -8.23 -31.34 7.92
C GLY A 17 -9.69 -31.26 7.42
N ILE A 18 -10.58 -30.61 8.18
CA ILE A 18 -12.03 -30.55 7.90
C ILE A 18 -12.39 -29.30 7.06
N TRP A 19 -11.51 -28.29 7.03
CA TRP A 19 -11.76 -27.02 6.34
C TRP A 19 -11.48 -27.05 4.83
N LYS A 20 -10.63 -27.97 4.38
CA LYS A 20 -10.12 -27.96 3.00
C LYS A 20 -11.06 -28.70 2.05
N LYS A 21 -11.52 -28.00 1.03
CA LYS A 21 -12.35 -28.57 -0.05
C LYS A 21 -11.48 -28.87 -1.27
N LYS A 22 -11.58 -30.10 -1.77
CA LYS A 22 -10.89 -30.53 -3.00
C LYS A 22 -11.35 -29.66 -4.17
N THR A 23 -10.39 -29.07 -4.88
CA THR A 23 -10.65 -28.05 -5.90
C THR A 23 -9.97 -28.40 -7.21
N ILE A 24 -10.70 -28.29 -8.32
CA ILE A 24 -10.19 -28.49 -9.68
C ILE A 24 -10.32 -27.17 -10.42
N ILE A 25 -9.23 -26.71 -11.03
CA ILE A 25 -9.23 -25.49 -11.85
C ILE A 25 -9.38 -25.90 -13.32
N LEU A 26 -10.44 -25.44 -13.97
CA LEU A 26 -10.66 -25.60 -15.40
C LEU A 26 -9.97 -24.46 -16.15
N GLY A 27 -9.07 -24.83 -17.07
CA GLY A 27 -8.22 -23.95 -17.86
C GLY A 27 -6.73 -24.17 -17.57
N SER A 28 -5.89 -24.02 -18.60
CA SER A 28 -4.42 -24.13 -18.51
C SER A 28 -3.67 -22.80 -18.73
N GLY A 29 -4.40 -21.75 -19.08
CA GLY A 29 -3.88 -20.42 -19.42
C GLY A 29 -3.27 -19.65 -18.23
N GLN A 30 -2.89 -18.40 -18.49
CA GLN A 30 -2.30 -17.55 -17.46
C GLN A 30 -3.31 -17.19 -16.36
N ASN A 31 -4.59 -17.02 -16.69
CA ASN A 31 -5.66 -16.78 -15.73
C ASN A 31 -5.78 -17.94 -14.73
N ALA A 32 -5.73 -19.19 -15.19
CA ALA A 32 -5.74 -20.39 -14.34
C ALA A 32 -4.51 -20.48 -13.43
N ARG A 33 -3.31 -20.23 -13.97
CA ARG A 33 -2.06 -20.17 -13.18
C ARG A 33 -2.11 -19.05 -12.14
N GLY A 34 -2.66 -17.89 -12.50
CA GLY A 34 -2.88 -16.77 -11.60
C GLY A 34 -3.85 -17.09 -10.47
N ALA A 35 -4.98 -17.74 -10.79
CA ALA A 35 -5.95 -18.21 -9.81
C ALA A 35 -5.32 -19.19 -8.82
N TYR A 36 -4.52 -20.15 -9.30
CA TYR A 36 -3.77 -21.07 -8.45
C TYR A 36 -2.83 -20.34 -7.48
N SER A 37 -1.99 -19.44 -7.99
CA SER A 37 -1.06 -18.67 -7.15
C SER A 37 -1.79 -17.83 -6.10
N ALA A 38 -2.94 -17.23 -6.45
CA ALA A 38 -3.76 -16.47 -5.51
C ALA A 38 -4.35 -17.36 -4.40
N LEU A 39 -4.88 -18.54 -4.76
CA LEU A 39 -5.44 -19.50 -3.80
C LEU A 39 -4.37 -20.05 -2.85
N GLN A 40 -3.15 -20.33 -3.35
CA GLN A 40 -2.03 -20.78 -2.52
C GLN A 40 -1.51 -19.67 -1.61
N SER A 41 -1.55 -18.41 -2.04
CA SER A 41 -1.11 -17.28 -1.22
C SER A 41 -2.03 -17.00 -0.01
N GLU A 42 -3.28 -17.49 -0.04
CA GLU A 42 -4.27 -17.31 1.02
C GLU A 42 -4.76 -18.64 1.62
N GLU A 43 -3.98 -19.22 2.55
CA GLU A 43 -4.31 -20.46 3.27
C GLU A 43 -5.69 -20.46 3.99
N MET A 44 -6.26 -19.28 4.21
CA MET A 44 -7.53 -19.05 4.90
C MET A 44 -8.77 -19.24 4.02
N MET A 45 -8.61 -19.42 2.71
CA MET A 45 -9.73 -19.63 1.79
C MET A 45 -10.31 -21.05 1.86
N GLY A 46 -9.54 -22.04 2.29
CA GLY A 46 -10.02 -23.43 2.47
C GLY A 46 -10.14 -24.24 1.19
N PHE A 47 -9.43 -23.85 0.12
CA PHE A 47 -9.36 -24.63 -1.11
C PHE A 47 -8.07 -25.44 -1.15
N ASP A 48 -8.18 -26.69 -1.58
CA ASP A 48 -7.05 -27.59 -1.84
C ASP A 48 -7.05 -27.96 -3.31
N VAL A 49 -6.19 -27.32 -4.10
CA VAL A 49 -6.15 -27.51 -5.55
C VAL A 49 -5.44 -28.83 -5.85
N ILE A 50 -6.18 -29.81 -6.37
CA ILE A 50 -5.68 -31.17 -6.62
C ILE A 50 -5.23 -31.40 -8.06
N ALA A 51 -5.82 -30.68 -9.02
CA ALA A 51 -5.55 -30.85 -10.45
C ALA A 51 -6.00 -29.62 -11.24
N PHE A 52 -5.42 -29.48 -12.44
CA PHE A 52 -5.98 -28.65 -13.50
C PHE A 52 -6.76 -29.53 -14.47
N PHE A 53 -7.74 -28.95 -15.16
CA PHE A 53 -8.46 -29.61 -16.23
C PHE A 53 -8.47 -28.73 -17.47
N ASP A 54 -8.00 -29.27 -18.59
CA ASP A 54 -8.10 -28.61 -19.88
C ASP A 54 -7.94 -29.65 -21.00
N THR A 55 -8.92 -29.72 -21.89
CA THR A 55 -8.91 -30.65 -23.04
C THR A 55 -7.84 -30.27 -24.06
N ASP A 56 -7.52 -28.98 -24.15
CA ASP A 56 -6.66 -28.43 -25.21
C ASP A 56 -5.24 -28.14 -24.70
N ALA A 57 -4.96 -28.45 -23.42
CA ALA A 57 -3.66 -28.24 -22.83
C ALA A 57 -2.59 -29.13 -23.50
N SER A 58 -1.51 -28.49 -23.92
CA SER A 58 -0.31 -29.19 -24.38
C SER A 58 0.44 -29.82 -23.21
N ASP A 59 0.55 -29.09 -22.10
CA ASP A 59 1.27 -29.52 -20.90
C ASP A 59 0.56 -30.67 -20.17
N ALA A 60 1.34 -31.63 -19.66
CA ALA A 60 0.82 -32.71 -18.82
C ALA A 60 0.73 -32.31 -17.33
N GLU A 61 1.52 -31.32 -16.91
CA GLU A 61 1.56 -30.81 -15.55
C GLU A 61 1.66 -29.27 -15.54
N ILE A 62 0.96 -28.63 -14.61
CA ILE A 62 1.04 -27.19 -14.35
C ILE A 62 1.37 -27.00 -12.87
N ASN A 63 2.48 -26.32 -12.56
CA ASN A 63 2.94 -26.07 -11.20
C ASN A 63 3.04 -27.34 -10.32
N MET A 64 3.52 -28.45 -10.90
CA MET A 64 3.62 -29.78 -10.27
C MET A 64 2.27 -30.45 -9.95
N LEU A 65 1.16 -29.94 -10.49
CA LEU A 65 -0.15 -30.59 -10.43
C LEU A 65 -0.52 -31.20 -11.78
N PRO A 66 -1.21 -32.35 -11.80
CA PRO A 66 -1.60 -33.02 -13.03
C PRO A 66 -2.64 -32.20 -13.80
N VAL A 67 -2.54 -32.23 -15.13
CA VAL A 67 -3.57 -31.71 -16.04
C VAL A 67 -4.41 -32.87 -16.55
N ILE A 68 -5.64 -32.94 -16.07
CA ILE A 68 -6.64 -33.90 -16.52
C ILE A 68 -7.16 -33.44 -17.88
N LYS A 69 -7.08 -34.33 -18.88
CA LYS A 69 -7.60 -34.07 -20.24
C LYS A 69 -8.91 -34.80 -20.51
N ASP A 70 -9.21 -35.83 -19.71
CA ASP A 70 -10.40 -36.67 -19.86
C ASP A 70 -11.57 -36.15 -19.02
N THR A 71 -12.74 -36.08 -19.65
CA THR A 71 -13.97 -35.64 -19.01
C THR A 71 -14.53 -36.66 -18.02
N GLU A 72 -14.33 -37.96 -18.24
CA GLU A 72 -14.82 -39.04 -17.36
C GLU A 72 -14.20 -38.94 -15.97
N THR A 73 -12.92 -38.57 -15.90
CA THR A 73 -12.20 -38.40 -14.63
C THR A 73 -12.82 -37.28 -13.78
N ILE A 74 -13.30 -36.19 -14.39
CA ILE A 74 -14.03 -35.14 -13.65
C ILE A 74 -15.30 -35.70 -13.03
N TRP A 75 -16.06 -36.48 -13.81
CA TRP A 75 -17.35 -37.01 -13.36
C TRP A 75 -17.17 -38.03 -12.24
N ASP A 76 -16.15 -38.87 -12.31
CA ASP A 76 -15.83 -39.82 -11.25
C ASP A 76 -15.41 -39.12 -9.94
N LEU A 77 -14.62 -38.04 -10.05
CA LEU A 77 -14.25 -37.21 -8.90
C LEU A 77 -15.48 -36.53 -8.27
N ASN A 78 -16.45 -36.09 -9.09
CA ASN A 78 -17.71 -35.52 -8.61
C ASN A 78 -18.59 -36.57 -7.88
N ARG A 79 -18.57 -37.83 -8.31
CA ARG A 79 -19.36 -38.91 -7.70
C ARG A 79 -18.77 -39.38 -6.36
N THR A 80 -17.46 -39.29 -6.21
CA THR A 80 -16.71 -39.79 -5.05
C THR A 80 -16.52 -38.76 -3.95
N GLY A 81 -16.77 -37.47 -4.19
CA GLY A 81 -16.63 -36.45 -3.16
C GLY A 81 -17.20 -35.08 -3.51
N ASP A 82 -17.22 -34.18 -2.51
CA ASP A 82 -17.64 -32.78 -2.68
C ASP A 82 -16.49 -31.96 -3.29
N VAL A 83 -16.41 -31.95 -4.62
CA VAL A 83 -15.39 -31.21 -5.39
C VAL A 83 -15.89 -29.80 -5.71
N HIS A 84 -14.98 -28.83 -5.59
CA HIS A 84 -15.18 -27.45 -6.04
C HIS A 84 -14.54 -27.24 -7.41
N TYR A 85 -15.28 -26.63 -8.34
CA TYR A 85 -14.79 -26.34 -9.69
C TYR A 85 -14.58 -24.85 -9.87
N ILE A 86 -13.38 -24.46 -10.32
CA ILE A 86 -13.04 -23.08 -10.61
C ILE A 86 -12.80 -22.94 -12.11
N LEU A 87 -13.63 -22.20 -12.83
CA LEU A 87 -13.44 -21.90 -14.24
C LEU A 87 -12.56 -20.66 -14.37
N ALA A 88 -11.35 -20.82 -14.89
CA ALA A 88 -10.35 -19.77 -15.02
C ALA A 88 -9.78 -19.72 -16.44
N TYR A 89 -10.65 -19.70 -17.44
CA TYR A 89 -10.30 -19.52 -18.85
C TYR A 89 -9.91 -18.06 -19.16
N GLU A 90 -9.19 -17.84 -20.26
CA GLU A 90 -8.89 -16.48 -20.73
C GLU A 90 -10.13 -15.79 -21.29
N TYR A 91 -10.10 -14.45 -21.38
CA TYR A 91 -11.21 -13.67 -21.96
C TYR A 91 -11.55 -14.10 -23.40
N THR A 92 -10.54 -14.55 -24.18
CA THR A 92 -10.70 -15.06 -25.54
C THR A 92 -11.42 -16.41 -25.61
N GLU A 93 -11.56 -17.11 -24.49
CA GLU A 93 -12.12 -18.47 -24.39
C GLU A 93 -13.46 -18.49 -23.65
N LEU A 94 -14.23 -17.39 -23.75
CA LEU A 94 -15.51 -17.25 -23.07
C LEU A 94 -16.50 -18.39 -23.42
N GLU A 95 -16.48 -18.87 -24.66
CA GLU A 95 -17.28 -20.02 -25.13
C GLU A 95 -17.01 -21.29 -24.31
N LYS A 96 -15.75 -21.57 -23.97
CA LYS A 96 -15.38 -22.72 -23.12
C LYS A 96 -15.95 -22.56 -21.71
N THR A 97 -15.94 -21.34 -21.18
CA THR A 97 -16.53 -21.03 -19.87
C THR A 97 -18.03 -21.34 -19.87
N HIS A 98 -18.77 -20.87 -20.87
CA HIS A 98 -20.20 -21.16 -21.01
C HIS A 98 -20.50 -22.64 -21.19
N PHE A 99 -19.71 -23.34 -22.01
CA PHE A 99 -19.83 -24.78 -22.21
C PHE A 99 -19.68 -25.53 -20.88
N TRP A 100 -18.60 -25.28 -20.14
CA TRP A 100 -18.32 -25.98 -18.88
C TRP A 100 -19.30 -25.60 -17.77
N LEU A 101 -19.77 -24.36 -17.69
CA LEU A 101 -20.85 -24.00 -16.77
C LEU A 101 -22.10 -24.85 -17.00
N ARG A 102 -22.47 -25.05 -18.27
CA ARG A 102 -23.63 -25.86 -18.65
C ARG A 102 -23.41 -27.33 -18.31
N GLU A 103 -22.26 -27.91 -18.66
CA GLU A 103 -21.98 -29.33 -18.42
C GLU A 103 -21.87 -29.64 -16.92
N LEU A 104 -21.16 -28.81 -16.14
CA LEU A 104 -21.10 -28.97 -14.68
C LEU A 104 -22.50 -28.87 -14.03
N SER A 105 -23.36 -27.99 -14.55
CA SER A 105 -24.74 -27.86 -14.08
C SER A 105 -25.58 -29.12 -14.36
N LYS A 106 -25.46 -29.69 -15.57
CA LYS A 106 -26.15 -30.93 -15.95
C LYS A 106 -25.73 -32.11 -15.07
N HIS A 107 -24.45 -32.16 -14.68
CA HIS A 107 -23.89 -33.21 -13.83
C HIS A 107 -24.04 -32.93 -12.32
N HIS A 108 -24.90 -31.98 -11.94
CA HIS A 108 -25.25 -31.66 -10.55
C HIS A 108 -24.04 -31.27 -9.67
N CYS A 109 -23.01 -30.68 -10.28
CA CYS A 109 -21.87 -30.13 -9.55
C CYS A 109 -22.33 -28.92 -8.72
N ARG A 110 -22.39 -29.08 -7.39
CA ARG A 110 -22.98 -28.09 -6.48
C ARG A 110 -22.13 -26.83 -6.28
N SER A 111 -20.84 -26.90 -6.57
CA SER A 111 -19.88 -25.88 -6.16
C SER A 111 -19.02 -25.47 -7.36
N VAL A 112 -19.46 -24.42 -8.05
CA VAL A 112 -18.81 -23.89 -9.24
C VAL A 112 -18.53 -22.40 -9.03
N THR A 113 -17.33 -21.95 -9.35
CA THR A 113 -16.90 -20.55 -9.28
C THR A 113 -16.23 -20.16 -10.58
N VAL A 114 -16.51 -18.94 -11.05
CA VAL A 114 -15.90 -18.39 -12.26
C VAL A 114 -14.91 -17.31 -11.84
N VAL A 115 -13.68 -17.42 -12.32
CA VAL A 115 -12.62 -16.42 -12.12
C VAL A 115 -12.45 -15.64 -13.42
N PRO A 116 -13.04 -14.45 -13.53
CA PRO A 116 -12.89 -13.60 -14.71
C PRO A 116 -11.46 -13.04 -14.80
N SER A 117 -10.98 -12.86 -16.04
CA SER A 117 -9.69 -12.24 -16.32
C SER A 117 -9.78 -10.71 -16.19
N PHE A 118 -9.73 -10.18 -14.96
CA PHE A 118 -9.74 -8.73 -14.66
C PHE A 118 -8.34 -8.15 -14.41
N ARG A 119 -7.33 -8.70 -15.09
CA ARG A 119 -5.93 -8.35 -14.82
C ARG A 119 -5.70 -6.84 -14.97
N GLY A 120 -5.12 -6.22 -13.95
CA GLY A 120 -4.82 -4.78 -13.93
C GLY A 120 -5.94 -3.86 -13.43
N LEU A 121 -7.15 -4.37 -13.15
CA LEU A 121 -8.22 -3.56 -12.57
C LEU A 121 -8.06 -3.41 -11.04
N PRO A 122 -8.22 -2.21 -10.47
CA PRO A 122 -8.17 -1.99 -9.02
C PRO A 122 -9.46 -2.47 -8.33
N LEU A 123 -9.56 -3.78 -8.08
CA LEU A 123 -10.81 -4.39 -7.56
C LEU A 123 -11.08 -4.13 -6.07
N TYR A 124 -10.08 -3.72 -5.27
CA TYR A 124 -10.21 -3.57 -3.81
C TYR A 124 -11.31 -2.61 -3.35
N ASN A 125 -11.65 -1.59 -4.15
CA ASN A 125 -12.70 -0.61 -3.86
C ASN A 125 -13.71 -0.51 -5.02
N THR A 126 -14.11 -1.67 -5.56
CA THR A 126 -15.09 -1.75 -6.63
C THR A 126 -16.44 -2.23 -6.09
N ASP A 127 -17.51 -1.50 -6.36
CA ASP A 127 -18.86 -2.02 -6.14
C ASP A 127 -19.27 -2.85 -7.34
N MET A 128 -19.82 -4.04 -7.07
CA MET A 128 -20.44 -4.88 -8.09
C MET A 128 -21.95 -4.68 -8.05
N SER A 129 -22.53 -4.37 -9.21
CA SER A 129 -23.98 -4.31 -9.39
C SER A 129 -24.38 -5.09 -10.64
N PHE A 130 -25.57 -5.69 -10.61
CA PHE A 130 -26.07 -6.54 -11.68
C PHE A 130 -27.28 -5.90 -12.34
N ILE A 131 -27.28 -5.85 -13.68
CA ILE A 131 -28.49 -5.56 -14.44
C ILE A 131 -29.17 -6.90 -14.71
N PHE A 132 -30.12 -7.28 -13.86
CA PHE A 132 -30.80 -8.58 -13.92
C PHE A 132 -31.44 -8.88 -15.28
N SER A 133 -31.93 -7.87 -15.99
CA SER A 133 -32.61 -8.05 -17.28
C SER A 133 -31.69 -8.45 -18.44
N HIS A 134 -30.37 -8.28 -18.31
CA HIS A 134 -29.41 -8.52 -19.39
C HIS A 134 -28.19 -9.35 -18.96
N GLU A 135 -28.20 -9.89 -17.73
CA GLU A 135 -27.08 -10.66 -17.16
C GLU A 135 -25.72 -9.91 -17.19
N VAL A 136 -25.76 -8.56 -17.18
CA VAL A 136 -24.56 -7.73 -17.21
C VAL A 136 -24.09 -7.41 -15.80
N MET A 137 -22.80 -7.66 -15.54
CA MET A 137 -22.11 -7.19 -14.34
C MET A 137 -21.49 -5.81 -14.58
N LEU A 138 -21.85 -4.84 -13.74
CA LEU A 138 -21.23 -3.52 -13.71
C LEU A 138 -20.23 -3.46 -12.56
N LEU A 139 -18.97 -3.15 -12.91
CA LEU A 139 -17.90 -2.87 -11.97
C LEU A 139 -17.73 -1.35 -11.81
N ARG A 140 -18.14 -0.80 -10.67
CA ARG A 140 -17.96 0.63 -10.37
C ARG A 140 -16.68 0.85 -9.58
N ILE A 141 -15.64 1.36 -10.25
CA ILE A 141 -14.39 1.76 -9.61
C ILE A 141 -14.63 3.09 -8.88
N GLN A 142 -14.53 3.09 -7.54
CA GLN A 142 -14.75 4.29 -6.75
C GLN A 142 -13.45 5.06 -6.50
N ASN A 143 -13.33 6.29 -7.01
CA ASN A 143 -12.31 7.23 -6.53
C ASN A 143 -12.86 7.99 -5.31
N ASN A 144 -12.62 7.45 -4.11
CA ASN A 144 -13.14 8.04 -2.87
C ASN A 144 -12.58 9.44 -2.59
N LEU A 145 -11.33 9.74 -2.98
CA LEU A 145 -10.76 11.08 -2.82
C LEU A 145 -11.38 12.12 -3.75
N ALA A 146 -12.03 11.70 -4.85
CA ALA A 146 -12.77 12.62 -5.72
C ALA A 146 -14.07 13.12 -5.06
N LYS A 147 -14.74 12.27 -4.26
CA LYS A 147 -16.00 12.61 -3.57
C LYS A 147 -15.79 13.76 -2.58
N ARG A 148 -16.63 14.80 -2.66
CA ARG A 148 -16.55 15.98 -1.77
C ARG A 148 -16.79 15.62 -0.31
N SER A 149 -17.75 14.73 -0.04
CA SER A 149 -18.06 14.24 1.32
C SER A 149 -16.87 13.52 1.96
N SER A 150 -16.21 12.63 1.21
CA SER A 150 -15.00 11.93 1.64
C SER A 150 -13.85 12.88 1.95
N ARG A 151 -13.63 13.91 1.12
CA ARG A 151 -12.62 14.95 1.38
C ARG A 151 -12.95 15.78 2.63
N PHE A 152 -14.23 16.08 2.84
CA PHE A 152 -14.68 16.77 4.05
C PHE A 152 -14.43 15.91 5.29
N LEU A 153 -14.81 14.63 5.25
CA LEU A 153 -14.56 13.68 6.33
C LEU A 153 -13.07 13.56 6.66
N LYS A 154 -12.22 13.39 5.63
CA LYS A 154 -10.75 13.39 5.79
C LYS A 154 -10.25 14.67 6.45
N ARG A 155 -10.75 15.82 6.00
CA ARG A 155 -10.35 17.12 6.52
C ARG A 155 -10.73 17.30 7.98
N THR A 156 -11.95 16.93 8.36
CA THR A 156 -12.41 16.99 9.75
C THR A 156 -11.58 16.07 10.64
N PHE A 157 -11.32 14.84 10.19
CA PHE A 157 -10.45 13.89 10.89
C PHE A 157 -9.04 14.46 11.08
N ASP A 158 -8.42 14.99 10.02
CA ASP A 158 -7.10 15.62 10.08
C ASP A 158 -7.04 16.76 11.10
N ILE A 159 -8.04 17.64 11.13
CA ILE A 159 -8.09 18.77 12.06
C ILE A 159 -8.20 18.27 13.50
N VAL A 160 -9.17 17.39 13.79
CA VAL A 160 -9.42 16.89 15.16
C VAL A 160 -8.18 16.17 15.69
N CYS A 161 -7.62 15.23 14.93
CA CYS A 161 -6.44 14.49 15.34
C CYS A 161 -5.21 15.38 15.45
N SER A 162 -5.01 16.34 14.55
CA SER A 162 -3.86 17.27 14.64
C SER A 162 -3.94 18.17 15.87
N ILE A 163 -5.13 18.68 16.21
CA ILE A 163 -5.34 19.47 17.44
C ILE A 163 -5.02 18.62 18.66
N MET A 164 -5.52 17.38 18.73
CA MET A 164 -5.21 16.47 19.85
C MET A 164 -3.71 16.22 19.98
N ILE A 165 -3.02 15.91 18.88
CA ILE A 165 -1.58 15.68 18.88
C ILE A 165 -0.84 16.96 19.30
N LEU A 166 -1.24 18.13 18.81
CA LEU A 166 -0.63 19.41 19.18
C LEU A 166 -0.78 19.70 20.66
N ILE A 167 -1.96 19.48 21.25
CA ILE A 167 -2.16 19.70 22.69
C ILE A 167 -1.22 18.80 23.50
N ILE A 168 -1.18 17.51 23.18
CA ILE A 168 -0.34 16.52 23.87
C ILE A 168 1.15 16.82 23.68
N ALA A 169 1.56 17.19 22.47
CA ALA A 169 2.95 17.46 22.12
C ALA A 169 3.41 18.87 22.51
N SER A 170 2.50 19.79 22.85
CA SER A 170 2.82 21.20 23.09
C SER A 170 3.90 21.45 24.14
N PRO A 171 3.95 20.76 25.30
CA PRO A 171 5.00 21.00 26.29
C PRO A 171 6.38 20.63 25.73
N LEU A 172 6.46 19.52 25.00
CA LEU A 172 7.68 19.07 24.34
C LEU A 172 8.09 20.01 23.21
N MET A 173 7.14 20.47 22.39
CA MET A 173 7.42 21.42 21.31
C MET A 173 7.97 22.75 21.83
N ILE A 174 7.42 23.27 22.92
CA ILE A 174 7.92 24.50 23.57
C ILE A 174 9.33 24.27 24.11
N TYR A 175 9.60 23.13 24.74
CA TYR A 175 10.93 22.77 25.21
C TYR A 175 11.97 22.69 24.07
N LEU A 176 11.63 21.99 22.98
CA LEU A 176 12.48 21.87 21.80
C LEU A 176 12.70 23.24 21.14
N TRP A 177 11.64 24.03 20.99
CA TRP A 177 11.72 25.40 20.46
C TRP A 177 12.70 26.25 21.26
N TYR A 178 12.63 26.22 22.59
CA TYR A 178 13.55 26.94 23.47
C TYR A 178 14.99 26.46 23.29
N LYS A 179 15.23 25.14 23.30
CA LYS A 179 16.56 24.55 23.12
C LYS A 179 17.18 24.90 21.77
N VAL A 180 16.42 24.81 20.68
CA VAL A 180 16.90 25.13 19.33
C VAL A 180 17.14 26.63 19.16
N THR A 181 16.32 27.49 19.77
CA THR A 181 16.50 28.95 19.69
C THR A 181 17.79 29.40 20.40
N ARG A 182 18.21 28.69 21.45
CA ARG A 182 19.49 28.95 22.14
C ARG A 182 20.72 28.67 21.28
N ASP A 183 20.60 27.84 20.25
CA ASP A 183 21.66 27.63 19.24
C ASP A 183 21.76 28.81 18.25
N GLY A 184 20.94 29.87 18.42
CA GLY A 184 20.97 31.13 17.67
C GLY A 184 20.07 31.15 16.44
N GLY A 185 19.16 32.11 16.29
CA GLY A 185 18.23 32.23 15.15
C GLY A 185 16.91 31.43 15.30
N PRO A 186 16.06 31.39 14.26
CA PRO A 186 14.71 30.82 14.35
C PRO A 186 14.70 29.30 14.48
N ALA A 187 13.89 28.78 15.42
CA ALA A 187 13.80 27.35 15.69
C ALA A 187 13.01 26.56 14.63
N ILE A 188 12.12 27.21 13.89
CA ILE A 188 11.30 26.58 12.84
C ILE A 188 11.72 27.17 11.49
N TYR A 189 11.93 26.31 10.50
CA TYR A 189 12.16 26.70 9.12
C TYR A 189 11.15 26.01 8.19
N GLY A 190 10.83 26.65 7.07
CA GLY A 190 9.93 26.10 6.04
C GLY A 190 10.70 25.72 4.78
N HIS A 191 10.68 24.46 4.39
CA HIS A 191 11.20 24.01 3.09
C HIS A 191 10.05 23.99 2.08
N GLN A 192 10.19 24.66 0.93
CA GLN A 192 9.22 24.59 -0.15
C GLN A 192 9.03 23.15 -0.63
N ARG A 193 7.78 22.71 -0.69
CA ARG A 193 7.36 21.38 -1.14
C ARG A 193 6.13 21.50 -2.02
N VAL A 194 5.95 20.53 -2.90
CA VAL A 194 4.80 20.49 -3.79
C VAL A 194 3.59 19.93 -3.04
N GLY A 195 2.51 20.70 -3.06
CA GLY A 195 1.23 20.33 -2.49
C GLY A 195 0.22 19.88 -3.54
N ARG A 196 -1.02 19.71 -3.09
CA ARG A 196 -2.15 19.38 -3.95
C ARG A 196 -2.29 20.39 -5.09
N HIS A 197 -2.57 19.92 -6.30
CA HIS A 197 -2.68 20.72 -7.53
C HIS A 197 -1.41 21.51 -7.87
N GLY A 198 -0.25 21.05 -7.41
CA GLY A 198 1.06 21.62 -7.74
C GLY A 198 1.39 22.88 -6.93
N LYS A 199 0.53 23.26 -5.98
CA LYS A 199 0.73 24.48 -5.18
C LYS A 199 1.90 24.27 -4.21
N LEU A 200 2.92 25.11 -4.33
CA LEU A 200 4.04 25.12 -3.40
C LEU A 200 3.60 25.62 -2.02
N PHE A 201 4.12 25.01 -0.97
CA PHE A 201 3.92 25.45 0.40
C PHE A 201 5.18 25.25 1.25
N PRO A 202 5.39 26.09 2.29
CA PRO A 202 6.48 25.91 3.23
C PRO A 202 6.14 24.74 4.18
N CYS A 203 6.79 23.60 3.99
CA CYS A 203 6.72 22.46 4.91
C CYS A 203 7.59 22.74 6.14
N TYR A 204 6.95 22.93 7.30
CA TYR A 204 7.63 23.37 8.52
C TYR A 204 8.38 22.24 9.22
N LYS A 205 9.60 22.53 9.67
CA LYS A 205 10.40 21.61 10.49
C LYS A 205 11.16 22.36 11.57
N PHE A 206 11.49 21.67 12.66
CA PHE A 206 12.48 22.19 13.59
C PHE A 206 13.85 22.21 12.91
N ARG A 207 14.57 23.30 13.12
CA ARG A 207 15.95 23.43 12.67
C ARG A 207 16.82 22.45 13.46
N SER A 208 17.51 21.59 12.71
CA SER A 208 18.46 20.61 13.25
C SER A 208 19.91 20.88 12.86
N MET A 209 20.14 21.86 11.98
CA MET A 209 21.46 22.26 11.50
C MET A 209 21.85 23.65 11.99
N VAL A 210 23.16 23.91 12.06
CA VAL A 210 23.72 25.25 12.33
C VAL A 210 23.33 26.26 11.24
N MET A 211 23.27 27.55 11.59
CA MET A 211 22.83 28.61 10.67
C MET A 211 23.75 28.74 9.44
N ASN A 212 25.05 28.57 9.61
CA ASN A 212 26.06 28.59 8.55
C ASN A 212 26.27 27.20 7.90
N SER A 213 25.26 26.33 7.90
CA SER A 213 25.37 24.95 7.40
C SER A 213 25.91 24.82 5.96
N GLN A 214 25.63 25.79 5.10
CA GLN A 214 26.10 25.80 3.72
C GLN A 214 27.59 26.12 3.61
N GLU A 215 28.09 27.04 4.44
CA GLU A 215 29.52 27.38 4.54
C GLU A 215 30.30 26.21 5.16
N VAL A 216 29.78 25.62 6.24
CA VAL A 216 30.37 24.44 6.89
C VAL A 216 30.43 23.25 5.92
N LEU A 217 29.38 23.04 5.10
CA LEU A 217 29.43 22.01 4.06
C LEU A 217 30.54 22.29 3.05
N LYS A 218 30.62 23.53 2.55
CA LYS A 218 31.57 23.91 1.51
C LYS A 218 33.01 23.75 2.01
N GLU A 219 33.29 24.17 3.24
CA GLU A 219 34.59 24.02 3.89
C GLU A 219 34.93 22.56 4.14
N LEU A 220 33.97 21.75 4.62
CA LEU A 220 34.18 20.32 4.82
C LEU A 220 34.49 19.60 3.51
N LEU A 221 33.69 19.83 2.47
CA LEU A 221 33.91 19.22 1.16
C LEU A 221 35.22 19.70 0.54
N ALA A 222 35.67 20.92 0.82
CA ALA A 222 36.96 21.45 0.37
C ALA A 222 38.15 20.73 1.02
N ASN A 223 38.04 20.41 2.31
CA ASN A 223 39.15 19.93 3.13
C ASN A 223 39.17 18.40 3.35
N ASP A 224 38.06 17.69 3.09
CA ASP A 224 37.95 16.24 3.28
C ASP A 224 37.50 15.52 1.99
N PRO A 225 38.42 14.87 1.26
CA PRO A 225 38.12 14.10 0.05
C PRO A 225 37.19 12.90 0.30
N ILE A 226 37.22 12.31 1.49
CA ILE A 226 36.37 11.14 1.85
C ILE A 226 34.93 11.62 2.05
N ALA A 227 34.74 12.71 2.79
CA ALA A 227 33.42 13.33 2.94
C ALA A 227 32.86 13.81 1.58
N ARG A 228 33.71 14.28 0.67
CA ARG A 228 33.30 14.66 -0.69
C ARG A 228 32.79 13.46 -1.50
N ALA A 229 33.54 12.35 -1.50
CA ALA A 229 33.11 11.14 -2.19
C ALA A 229 31.80 10.56 -1.61
N GLU A 230 31.61 10.63 -0.29
CA GLU A 230 30.35 10.22 0.35
C GLU A 230 29.18 11.13 -0.06
N TRP A 231 29.40 12.45 -0.07
CA TRP A 231 28.38 13.42 -0.48
C TRP A 231 27.97 13.30 -1.95
N GLU A 232 28.92 13.09 -2.85
CA GLU A 232 28.64 12.92 -4.29
C GLU A 232 27.84 11.64 -4.58
N LYS A 233 28.02 10.60 -3.76
CA LYS A 233 27.31 9.33 -3.92
C LYS A 233 25.88 9.38 -3.37
N ASP A 234 25.73 9.81 -2.12
CA ASP A 234 24.48 9.61 -1.36
C ASP A 234 23.75 10.92 -1.05
N PHE A 235 24.31 12.08 -1.42
CA PHE A 235 23.86 13.42 -1.02
C PHE A 235 23.65 13.56 0.50
N LYS A 236 24.37 12.75 1.29
CA LYS A 236 24.27 12.61 2.74
C LYS A 236 25.64 12.24 3.31
N LEU A 237 25.95 12.77 4.49
CA LEU A 237 27.15 12.42 5.26
C LEU A 237 26.73 11.58 6.47
N LYS A 238 27.47 10.52 6.80
CA LYS A 238 27.19 9.72 8.01
C LYS A 238 27.40 10.51 9.29
N ASN A 239 28.51 11.25 9.37
CA ASN A 239 28.84 12.14 10.48
C ASN A 239 28.80 13.59 10.00
N ASP A 240 27.60 14.14 9.91
CA ASP A 240 27.40 15.50 9.41
C ASP A 240 27.69 16.55 10.52
N PRO A 241 28.79 17.33 10.43
CA PRO A 241 29.17 18.31 11.44
C PRO A 241 28.20 19.50 11.50
N ARG A 242 27.31 19.64 10.50
CA ARG A 242 26.30 20.70 10.46
C ARG A 242 25.18 20.45 11.45
N ILE A 243 24.99 19.21 11.92
CA ILE A 243 23.89 18.84 12.80
C ILE A 243 24.26 19.16 14.26
N THR A 244 23.44 19.98 14.94
CA THR A 244 23.69 20.32 16.34
C THR A 244 23.45 19.13 17.27
N ALA A 245 23.94 19.17 18.51
CA ALA A 245 23.67 18.10 19.49
C ALA A 245 22.17 17.90 19.73
N VAL A 246 21.42 19.00 19.82
CA VAL A 246 19.95 18.99 19.90
C VAL A 246 19.36 18.50 18.57
N GLY A 247 19.89 18.93 17.43
CA GLY A 247 19.48 18.48 16.11
C GLY A 247 19.60 16.97 15.91
N ARG A 248 20.67 16.34 16.40
CA ARG A 248 20.82 14.87 16.38
C ARG A 248 19.70 14.18 17.15
N PHE A 249 19.37 14.66 18.35
CA PHE A 249 18.28 14.10 19.14
C PHE A 249 16.93 14.23 18.43
N ILE A 250 16.63 15.43 17.90
CA ILE A 250 15.36 15.71 17.24
C ILE A 250 15.20 14.87 15.96
N ARG A 251 16.24 14.71 15.13
CA ARG A 251 16.21 13.87 13.92
C ARG A 251 16.06 12.39 14.25
N LYS A 252 16.81 11.89 15.25
CA LYS A 252 16.77 10.49 15.69
C LYS A 252 15.39 10.08 16.21
N THR A 253 14.67 11.02 16.81
CA THR A 253 13.32 10.81 17.35
C THR A 253 12.21 11.23 16.39
N SER A 254 12.55 11.71 15.19
CA SER A 254 11.63 12.29 14.21
C SER A 254 10.77 13.43 14.76
N LEU A 255 11.24 14.09 15.83
CA LEU A 255 10.55 15.23 16.43
C LEU A 255 10.70 16.49 15.56
N ASP A 256 11.57 16.48 14.54
CA ASP A 256 11.77 17.60 13.63
C ASP A 256 10.52 17.91 12.80
N GLU A 257 9.64 16.93 12.64
CA GLU A 257 8.45 17.02 11.81
C GLU A 257 7.20 17.48 12.57
N LEU A 258 7.26 17.64 13.90
CA LEU A 258 6.12 18.11 14.71
C LEU A 258 5.54 19.46 14.23
N PRO A 259 6.34 20.45 13.78
CA PRO A 259 5.79 21.70 13.24
C PRO A 259 4.91 21.51 11.99
N GLN A 260 5.00 20.38 11.28
CA GLN A 260 4.13 20.08 10.13
C GLN A 260 2.65 19.94 10.55
N LEU A 261 2.36 19.70 11.83
CA LEU A 261 0.98 19.73 12.34
C LEU A 261 0.30 21.08 12.08
N PHE A 262 1.05 22.18 12.07
CA PHE A 262 0.52 23.49 11.67
C PHE A 262 0.19 23.55 10.17
N ASN A 263 0.97 22.90 9.30
CA ASN A 263 0.63 22.75 7.89
C ASN A 263 -0.65 21.92 7.69
N VAL A 264 -0.84 20.89 8.51
CA VAL A 264 -2.09 20.12 8.53
C VAL A 264 -3.25 21.02 8.94
N LEU A 265 -3.14 21.78 10.03
CA LEU A 265 -4.21 22.69 10.44
C LEU A 265 -4.52 23.77 9.40
N LYS A 266 -3.50 24.34 8.75
CA LYS A 266 -3.67 25.33 7.66
C LYS A 266 -4.30 24.72 6.41
N GLY A 267 -4.17 23.41 6.25
CA GLY A 267 -4.71 22.66 5.11
C GLY A 267 -3.75 22.56 3.93
N ASP A 268 -2.48 22.87 4.13
CA ASP A 268 -1.41 22.63 3.14
C ASP A 268 -1.09 21.11 3.09
N MET A 269 -1.18 20.43 4.24
CA MET A 269 -0.93 18.99 4.39
C MET A 269 -2.13 18.24 4.98
N SER A 270 -2.02 16.91 5.02
CA SER A 270 -2.87 15.97 5.75
C SER A 270 -2.03 15.19 6.77
N LEU A 271 -2.65 14.53 7.75
CA LEU A 271 -1.89 13.62 8.63
C LEU A 271 -1.35 12.43 7.84
N VAL A 272 -2.17 11.87 6.96
CA VAL A 272 -1.83 10.73 6.09
C VAL A 272 -1.96 11.13 4.63
N GLY A 273 -0.94 10.86 3.84
CA GLY A 273 -0.89 11.21 2.42
C GLY A 273 0.44 10.83 1.76
N PRO A 274 0.60 11.12 0.46
CA PRO A 274 1.88 11.00 -0.23
C PRO A 274 2.97 11.85 0.42
N ARG A 275 4.24 11.48 0.29
CA ARG A 275 5.34 12.26 0.90
C ARG A 275 5.41 13.67 0.29
N PRO A 276 5.64 14.75 1.06
CA PRO A 276 5.95 16.05 0.48
C PRO A 276 7.31 16.00 -0.23
N ILE A 277 7.31 16.16 -1.55
CA ILE A 277 8.52 16.16 -2.41
C ILE A 277 8.89 17.58 -2.86
N VAL A 278 10.13 17.78 -3.30
CA VAL A 278 10.53 19.03 -3.97
C VAL A 278 10.09 19.01 -5.44
N SER A 279 10.05 20.17 -6.09
CA SER A 279 9.64 20.27 -7.50
C SER A 279 10.47 19.37 -8.41
N ASP A 280 11.79 19.31 -8.20
CA ASP A 280 12.71 18.50 -9.00
C ASP A 280 12.44 16.99 -8.87
N GLU A 281 11.80 16.55 -7.78
CA GLU A 281 11.42 15.16 -7.59
C GLU A 281 10.13 14.80 -8.35
N LEU A 282 9.33 15.77 -8.83
CA LEU A 282 8.11 15.45 -9.60
C LEU A 282 8.42 14.74 -10.91
N GLU A 283 9.51 15.09 -11.57
CA GLU A 283 9.88 14.48 -12.86
C GLU A 283 10.08 12.96 -12.74
N ARG A 284 10.43 12.49 -11.54
CA ARG A 284 10.63 11.07 -11.24
C ARG A 284 9.32 10.29 -11.06
N TYR A 285 8.19 10.96 -10.90
CA TYR A 285 6.88 10.32 -10.74
C TYR A 285 6.26 9.92 -12.08
N CYS A 286 6.80 10.36 -13.22
CA CYS A 286 6.35 10.00 -14.57
C CYS A 286 4.80 10.06 -14.71
N ASP A 287 4.16 8.96 -15.10
CA ASP A 287 2.70 8.87 -15.30
C ASP A 287 1.89 8.93 -14.00
N ASP A 288 2.53 8.70 -12.85
CA ASP A 288 1.87 8.69 -11.52
C ASP A 288 1.80 10.09 -10.87
N VAL A 289 2.37 11.12 -11.50
CA VAL A 289 2.33 12.52 -11.03
C VAL A 289 0.90 12.98 -10.76
N ASP A 290 -0.04 12.62 -11.62
CA ASP A 290 -1.44 13.04 -11.48
C ASP A 290 -2.06 12.55 -10.17
N TYR A 291 -1.76 11.31 -9.75
CA TYR A 291 -2.24 10.78 -8.48
C TYR A 291 -1.64 11.54 -7.30
N TYR A 292 -0.36 11.88 -7.37
CA TYR A 292 0.28 12.72 -6.35
C TYR A 292 -0.43 14.06 -6.20
N LEU A 293 -0.68 14.76 -7.32
CA LEU A 293 -1.29 16.09 -7.34
C LEU A 293 -2.77 16.11 -6.95
N MET A 294 -3.46 14.96 -6.98
CA MET A 294 -4.86 14.84 -6.55
C MET A 294 -5.04 14.88 -5.02
N ALA A 295 -4.01 14.48 -4.26
CA ALA A 295 -4.06 14.39 -2.81
C ALA A 295 -3.24 15.51 -2.13
N LYS A 296 -3.52 15.76 -0.85
CA LYS A 296 -2.63 16.60 -0.03
C LYS A 296 -1.48 15.72 0.47
N PRO A 297 -0.24 16.21 0.47
CA PRO A 297 0.86 15.48 1.07
C PRO A 297 0.61 15.20 2.55
N GLY A 298 1.11 14.06 3.02
CA GLY A 298 0.98 13.58 4.39
C GLY A 298 2.21 13.88 5.25
N MET A 299 2.00 14.04 6.55
CA MET A 299 3.09 13.89 7.53
C MET A 299 3.60 12.45 7.55
N THR A 300 2.67 11.50 7.44
CA THR A 300 2.96 10.08 7.25
C THR A 300 2.25 9.53 6.01
N GLY A 301 2.64 8.34 5.57
CA GLY A 301 2.20 7.76 4.30
C GLY A 301 2.48 6.27 4.25
N LEU A 302 1.88 5.59 3.27
CA LEU A 302 1.93 4.13 3.19
C LEU A 302 3.36 3.61 3.04
N TRP A 303 4.17 4.20 2.15
CA TRP A 303 5.56 3.74 1.99
C TRP A 303 6.41 3.98 3.25
N GLN A 304 6.14 5.06 4.01
CA GLN A 304 6.87 5.39 5.26
C GLN A 304 6.69 4.32 6.34
N VAL A 305 5.62 3.51 6.25
CA VAL A 305 5.34 2.41 7.17
C VAL A 305 5.55 1.01 6.56
N SER A 306 5.88 0.92 5.26
CA SER A 306 5.99 -0.35 4.52
C SER A 306 7.42 -0.77 4.18
N GLY A 307 8.45 -0.10 4.70
CA GLY A 307 9.87 -0.52 4.52
C GLY A 307 10.91 0.60 4.59
N ARG A 308 10.49 1.88 4.56
CA ARG A 308 11.39 3.07 4.62
C ARG A 308 12.56 3.02 3.62
N ASN A 309 13.80 2.87 4.10
CA ASN A 309 15.03 3.11 3.32
C ASN A 309 15.38 1.96 2.37
N ASP A 310 14.84 0.76 2.60
CA ASP A 310 15.15 -0.44 1.81
C ASP A 310 14.26 -0.58 0.56
N VAL A 311 13.42 0.43 0.31
CA VAL A 311 12.48 0.47 -0.81
C VAL A 311 13.02 1.41 -1.88
N ASP A 312 13.13 0.90 -3.10
CA ASP A 312 13.47 1.65 -4.32
C ASP A 312 12.47 2.77 -4.59
N TYR A 313 12.88 3.77 -5.38
CA TYR A 313 12.05 4.96 -5.57
C TYR A 313 10.74 4.64 -6.30
N ASP A 314 10.77 3.75 -7.28
CA ASP A 314 9.60 3.38 -8.07
C ASP A 314 8.55 2.70 -7.20
N THR A 315 8.97 1.81 -6.28
CA THR A 315 8.05 1.24 -5.29
C THR A 315 7.48 2.28 -4.32
N ARG A 316 8.20 3.37 -4.00
CA ARG A 316 7.62 4.48 -3.20
C ARG A 316 6.53 5.21 -3.97
N VAL A 317 6.78 5.52 -5.24
CA VAL A 317 5.78 6.13 -6.14
C VAL A 317 4.56 5.22 -6.25
N TYR A 318 4.78 3.90 -6.43
CA TYR A 318 3.70 2.91 -6.44
C TYR A 318 2.86 2.95 -5.17
N PHE A 319 3.48 3.00 -3.98
CA PHE A 319 2.74 3.08 -2.72
C PHE A 319 1.97 4.39 -2.54
N ASP A 320 2.53 5.52 -2.98
CA ASP A 320 1.85 6.81 -2.98
C ASP A 320 0.62 6.80 -3.91
N SER A 321 0.78 6.32 -5.14
CA SER A 321 -0.33 6.13 -6.09
C SER A 321 -1.36 5.15 -5.59
N TRP A 322 -0.94 4.01 -5.01
CA TRP A 322 -1.84 3.02 -4.45
C TRP A 322 -2.67 3.62 -3.30
N TYR A 323 -2.05 4.42 -2.43
CA TYR A 323 -2.76 5.10 -1.34
C TYR A 323 -3.85 6.02 -1.88
N VAL A 324 -3.56 6.82 -2.91
CA VAL A 324 -4.53 7.73 -3.51
C VAL A 324 -5.68 6.95 -4.19
N LYS A 325 -5.35 5.88 -4.93
CA LYS A 325 -6.33 5.01 -5.59
C LYS A 325 -7.24 4.29 -4.59
N ASN A 326 -6.68 3.88 -3.46
CA ASN A 326 -7.36 3.02 -2.48
C ASN A 326 -7.71 3.75 -1.18
N TRP A 327 -7.85 5.08 -1.22
CA TRP A 327 -8.08 5.84 -0.01
C TRP A 327 -9.40 5.46 0.68
N THR A 328 -9.29 5.19 1.98
CA THR A 328 -10.41 5.06 2.92
C THR A 328 -9.97 5.64 4.26
N LEU A 329 -10.93 6.09 5.08
CA LEU A 329 -10.63 6.59 6.43
C LEU A 329 -9.98 5.48 7.30
N TRP A 330 -10.36 4.22 7.07
CA TRP A 330 -9.77 3.09 7.77
C TRP A 330 -8.29 2.89 7.42
N ASN A 331 -7.91 3.09 6.15
CA ASN A 331 -6.51 3.05 5.74
C ASN A 331 -5.70 4.17 6.41
N ASP A 332 -6.26 5.38 6.55
CA ASP A 332 -5.61 6.47 7.30
C ASP A 332 -5.36 6.06 8.77
N ILE A 333 -6.37 5.51 9.43
CA ILE A 333 -6.25 5.02 10.82
C ILE A 333 -5.18 3.93 10.93
N ALA A 334 -5.20 2.95 10.03
CA ALA A 334 -4.24 1.85 10.02
C ALA A 334 -2.80 2.35 9.80
N ILE A 335 -2.59 3.30 8.89
CA ILE A 335 -1.29 3.91 8.65
C ILE A 335 -0.83 4.65 9.91
N LEU A 336 -1.66 5.48 10.54
CA LEU A 336 -1.30 6.19 11.77
C LEU A 336 -0.86 5.26 12.90
N PHE A 337 -1.56 4.14 13.11
CA PHE A 337 -1.15 3.14 14.11
C PHE A 337 0.19 2.48 13.75
N LYS A 338 0.40 2.16 12.46
CA LYS A 338 1.70 1.64 12.00
C LYS A 338 2.80 2.68 12.21
N THR A 339 2.54 3.96 11.95
CA THR A 339 3.48 5.06 12.16
C THR A 339 3.88 5.16 13.63
N ALA A 340 2.93 5.11 14.56
CA ALA A 340 3.22 5.12 15.99
C ALA A 340 4.13 3.95 16.39
N LYS A 341 3.86 2.74 15.87
CA LYS A 341 4.70 1.55 16.11
C LYS A 341 6.12 1.72 15.56
N VAL A 342 6.26 2.25 14.36
CA VAL A 342 7.57 2.48 13.71
C VAL A 342 8.39 3.53 14.46
N VAL A 343 7.76 4.66 14.85
CA VAL A 343 8.43 5.73 15.61
C VAL A 343 8.87 5.23 16.99
N LEU A 344 8.05 4.44 17.69
CA LEU A 344 8.40 3.87 18.99
C LEU A 344 9.54 2.85 18.91
N ARG A 345 9.60 2.05 17.84
CA ARG A 345 10.68 1.06 17.62
C ARG A 345 11.99 1.68 17.15
N ARG A 346 11.97 2.96 16.71
CA ARG A 346 13.12 3.67 16.12
C ARG A 346 13.68 3.01 14.85
N ASP A 347 12.91 2.16 14.18
CA ASP A 347 13.34 1.46 12.98
C ASP A 347 13.63 2.48 11.85
N GLY A 348 14.90 2.56 11.43
CA GLY A 348 15.34 3.36 10.28
C GLY A 348 15.67 4.84 10.53
N ALA A 349 15.78 5.30 11.78
CA ALA A 349 16.35 6.61 12.10
C ALA A 349 17.86 6.50 12.39
N TYR A 350 18.71 6.85 11.42
CA TYR A 350 20.16 7.02 11.62
C TYR A 350 20.48 8.44 12.09
#